data_AF-A0A0D0B041-F1
#
_entry.id   AF-A0A0D0B041-F1
#
_cell.length_a   1.000
_cell.length_b   1.000
_cell.length_c   1.000
_cell.angle_alpha   90.00
_cell.angle_beta   90.00
_cell.angle_gamma   90.00
#
_symmetry.space_group_name_H-M   'P 1'
#
loop_
_entity.id
_entity.type
_entity.pdbx_description
1 polymer ?
#
loop_
_entity_poly.entity_id
_entity_poly.type
_entity_poly.pdbx_seq_one_letter_code
_entity_poly.pdbx_strand_id
1 'polypeptide(L)'
;FHITADLWEDPSVPIYTHLVDPAPNLVSLTIRTDGKDSVGGVLPAIFAGEMPRLTQVTLEHFTSWPSSYFHNLTDLSISDQAFNRPTTLAFLDFISNSPMLQVLAL
;
A
#
# COMPACT_ATOMS: atom_id res chain seq x y z
N PHE A 1 -14.27 4.69 -5.71
CA PHE A 1 -14.14 5.14 -4.31
C PHE A 1 -12.66 5.23 -4.00
N HIS A 2 -12.22 6.34 -3.42
CA HIS A 2 -10.80 6.66 -3.25
C HIS A 2 -10.57 7.02 -1.78
N ILE A 3 -9.57 6.39 -1.15
CA ILE A 3 -9.14 6.74 0.20
C ILE A 3 -7.75 7.36 0.11
N THR A 4 -7.61 8.54 0.68
CA THR A 4 -6.34 9.26 0.76
C THR A 4 -6.06 9.59 2.22
N ALA A 5 -5.08 8.92 2.78
CA ALA A 5 -4.52 9.18 4.10
C ALA A 5 -3.20 9.93 3.94
N ASP A 6 -3.30 11.13 3.37
CA ASP A 6 -2.19 12.09 3.35
C ASP A 6 -2.29 12.96 4.60
N LEU A 7 -1.15 13.23 5.25
CA LEU A 7 -1.08 14.12 6.42
C LEU A 7 -1.90 13.60 7.62
N TRP A 8 -1.88 12.29 7.89
CA TRP A 8 -2.56 11.75 9.08
C TRP A 8 -1.95 12.32 10.39
N GLU A 9 -2.68 13.24 11.03
CA GLU A 9 -2.14 14.05 12.13
C GLU A 9 -2.23 13.39 13.52
N ASP A 10 -3.12 12.40 13.75
CA ASP A 10 -3.34 11.85 15.10
C ASP A 10 -2.09 11.09 15.60
N PRO A 11 -1.34 11.62 16.60
CA PRO A 11 -0.09 11.05 17.05
C PRO A 11 -0.24 9.76 17.88
N SER A 12 -1.47 9.45 18.31
CA SER A 12 -1.75 8.38 19.26
C SER A 12 -2.34 7.13 18.62
N VAL A 13 -2.94 7.27 17.43
CA VAL A 13 -3.63 6.19 16.74
C VAL A 13 -3.11 6.05 15.32
N PRO A 14 -2.53 4.91 14.94
CA PRO A 14 -2.11 4.70 13.57
C PRO A 14 -3.29 4.60 12.60
N ILE A 15 -3.13 5.11 11.38
CA ILE A 15 -4.23 5.19 10.41
C ILE A 15 -4.90 3.83 10.12
N TYR A 16 -4.12 2.75 10.08
CA TYR A 16 -4.61 1.41 9.75
C TYR A 16 -5.64 0.85 10.74
N THR A 17 -5.71 1.39 11.96
CA THR A 17 -6.77 1.04 12.92
C THR A 17 -8.16 1.50 12.47
N HIS A 18 -8.23 2.48 11.57
CA HIS A 18 -9.47 2.95 10.95
C HIS A 18 -9.78 2.25 9.62
N LEU A 19 -8.82 1.51 9.08
CA LEU A 19 -8.93 0.78 7.83
C LEU A 19 -9.20 -0.70 8.14
N VAL A 20 -10.25 -1.00 8.90
CA VAL A 20 -10.55 -2.38 9.34
C VAL A 20 -11.66 -3.04 8.54
N ASP A 21 -12.67 -2.27 8.13
CA ASP A 21 -13.83 -2.80 7.43
C ASP A 21 -13.51 -3.16 5.97
N PRO A 22 -14.09 -4.25 5.42
CA PRO A 22 -13.98 -4.58 4.01
C PRO A 22 -14.26 -3.39 3.10
N ALA A 23 -13.45 -3.22 2.06
CA ALA A 23 -13.57 -2.11 1.11
C ALA A 23 -13.81 -2.61 -0.32
N PRO A 24 -14.95 -3.28 -0.59
CA PRO A 24 -15.22 -3.96 -1.86
C PRO A 24 -15.28 -3.02 -3.08
N ASN A 25 -15.54 -1.72 -2.84
CA ASN A 25 -15.66 -0.69 -3.87
C ASN A 25 -14.44 0.22 -3.97
N LEU A 26 -13.40 -0.01 -3.15
CA LEU A 26 -12.19 0.79 -3.18
C LEU A 26 -11.44 0.56 -4.49
N VAL A 27 -11.10 1.66 -5.15
CA VAL A 27 -10.40 1.67 -6.46
C VAL A 27 -9.00 2.24 -6.32
N SER A 28 -8.83 3.22 -5.44
CA SER A 28 -7.55 3.87 -5.18
C SER A 28 -7.30 4.03 -3.69
N LEU A 29 -6.07 3.77 -3.28
CA LEU A 29 -5.58 3.91 -1.92
C LEU A 29 -4.28 4.71 -1.93
N THR A 30 -4.22 5.76 -1.12
CA THR A 30 -3.01 6.51 -0.85
C THR A 30 -2.75 6.53 0.65
N ILE A 31 -1.55 6.12 1.07
CA ILE A 31 -1.10 6.16 2.47
C ILE A 31 0.25 6.87 2.50
N ARG A 32 0.26 8.10 3.01
CA ARG A 32 1.47 8.92 3.23
C ARG A 32 1.45 9.47 4.64
N THR A 33 2.27 8.86 5.49
CA THR A 33 2.27 9.08 6.94
C THR A 33 3.60 9.65 7.44
N ASP A 34 4.50 10.07 6.54
CA ASP A 34 5.83 10.61 6.88
C ASP A 34 6.62 9.65 7.79
N GLY A 35 6.42 8.35 7.55
CA GLY A 35 7.11 7.24 8.22
C GLY A 35 6.61 6.93 9.62
N LYS A 36 5.73 7.77 10.18
CA LYS A 36 5.21 7.65 11.56
C LYS A 36 4.54 6.31 11.84
N ASP A 37 3.74 5.84 10.89
CA ASP A 37 2.95 4.61 11.02
C ASP A 37 3.64 3.42 10.33
N SER A 38 4.87 3.59 9.83
CA SER A 38 5.64 2.50 9.21
C SER A 38 6.52 1.79 10.24
N VAL A 39 6.07 0.64 10.71
CA VAL A 39 6.87 -0.22 11.58
C VAL A 39 7.65 -1.22 10.73
N GLY A 40 8.95 -0.97 10.56
CA GLY A 40 9.83 -1.86 9.80
C GLY A 40 9.49 -1.96 8.31
N GLY A 41 8.81 -0.98 7.73
CA GLY A 41 8.43 -0.99 6.31
C GLY A 41 7.32 -1.99 5.95
N VAL A 42 6.64 -2.57 6.95
CA VAL A 42 5.57 -3.55 6.72
C VAL A 42 4.21 -2.86 6.82
N LEU A 43 3.42 -2.93 5.76
CA LEU A 43 2.03 -2.48 5.77
C LEU A 43 1.19 -3.50 6.53
N PRO A 44 0.49 -3.10 7.61
CA PRO A 44 -0.39 -4.00 8.34
C PRO A 44 -1.59 -4.47 7.50
N ALA A 45 -2.28 -5.49 8.00
CA ALA A 45 -3.54 -5.90 7.40
C ALA A 45 -4.60 -4.79 7.54
N ILE A 46 -5.12 -4.33 6.41
CA ILE A 46 -6.17 -3.33 6.26
C ILE A 46 -7.35 -3.88 5.44
N PHE A 47 -8.51 -3.30 5.65
CA PHE A 47 -9.78 -3.61 4.99
C PHE A 47 -10.16 -5.09 5.03
N ALA A 48 -9.82 -5.79 6.12
CA ALA A 48 -9.94 -7.25 6.26
C ALA A 48 -9.34 -8.08 5.09
N GLY A 49 -8.45 -7.46 4.30
CA GLY A 49 -7.93 -8.03 3.05
C GLY A 49 -8.88 -8.08 1.87
N GLU A 50 -10.05 -7.44 1.96
CA GLU A 50 -11.05 -7.41 0.89
C GLU A 50 -11.01 -6.07 0.12
N MET A 51 -10.23 -6.05 -0.96
CA MET A 51 -10.09 -4.91 -1.88
C MET A 51 -10.10 -5.36 -3.35
N PRO A 52 -11.13 -6.08 -3.82
CA PRO A 52 -11.14 -6.74 -5.13
C PRO A 52 -11.04 -5.78 -6.34
N ARG A 53 -11.45 -4.52 -6.16
CA ARG A 53 -11.48 -3.49 -7.21
C ARG A 53 -10.31 -2.50 -7.13
N LEU A 54 -9.37 -2.71 -6.21
CA LEU A 54 -8.25 -1.81 -6.02
C LEU A 54 -7.28 -1.95 -7.19
N THR A 55 -7.10 -0.86 -7.92
CA THR A 55 -6.20 -0.79 -9.08
C THR A 55 -5.09 0.22 -8.89
N GLN A 56 -5.25 1.20 -8.00
CA GLN A 56 -4.28 2.27 -7.82
C GLN A 56 -3.80 2.33 -6.37
N VAL A 57 -2.49 2.26 -6.17
CA VAL A 57 -1.89 2.27 -4.84
C VAL A 57 -0.71 3.22 -4.79
N THR A 58 -0.72 4.08 -3.78
CA THR A 58 0.40 4.95 -3.42
C THR A 58 0.79 4.71 -1.98
N LEU A 59 2.04 4.29 -1.74
CA LEU A 59 2.57 4.01 -0.41
C LEU A 59 3.89 4.77 -0.19
N GLU A 60 4.04 5.31 1.00
CA GLU A 60 5.27 5.98 1.46
C GLU A 60 5.84 5.19 2.64
N HIS A 61 7.15 4.95 2.66
CA HIS A 61 7.87 4.17 3.67
C HIS A 61 7.49 2.68 3.82
N PHE A 62 6.64 2.13 2.95
CA PHE A 62 6.29 0.70 2.95
C PHE A 62 6.99 -0.07 1.83
N THR A 63 7.48 -1.26 2.17
CA THR A 63 8.23 -2.15 1.27
C THR A 63 7.70 -3.59 1.26
N SER A 64 6.85 -3.95 2.21
CA SER A 64 6.18 -5.26 2.25
C SER A 64 4.74 -5.13 2.73
N TRP A 65 3.91 -6.08 2.30
CA TRP A 65 2.48 -6.17 2.59
C TRP A 65 2.04 -7.63 2.49
N PRO A 66 0.85 -7.99 3.00
CA PRO A 66 0.30 -9.33 2.83
C PRO A 66 0.27 -9.78 1.37
N SER A 67 0.62 -11.05 1.10
CA SER A 67 0.70 -11.59 -0.27
C SER A 67 -0.64 -11.61 -1.02
N SER A 68 -1.76 -11.53 -0.29
CA SER A 68 -3.11 -11.43 -0.85
C SER A 68 -3.51 -10.02 -1.29
N TYR A 69 -2.61 -9.04 -1.20
CA TYR A 69 -2.90 -7.67 -1.58
C TYR A 69 -2.51 -7.41 -3.02
N PHE A 70 -3.20 -6.42 -3.63
CA PHE A 70 -2.72 -5.75 -4.83
C PHE A 70 -2.62 -6.64 -6.08
N HIS A 71 -3.58 -7.53 -6.31
CA HIS A 71 -3.57 -8.46 -7.45
C HIS A 71 -3.93 -7.85 -8.82
N ASN A 72 -4.62 -6.70 -8.83
CA ASN A 72 -5.17 -6.08 -10.04
C ASN A 72 -4.63 -4.66 -10.25
N LEU A 73 -3.41 -4.37 -9.79
CA LEU A 73 -2.87 -3.01 -9.89
C LEU A 73 -2.59 -2.61 -11.33
N THR A 74 -3.05 -1.40 -11.67
CA THR A 74 -2.70 -0.65 -12.87
C THR A 74 -1.67 0.44 -12.57
N ASP A 75 -1.73 1.01 -11.37
CA ASP A 75 -0.88 2.11 -10.94
C ASP A 75 -0.29 1.78 -9.57
N LEU A 76 1.04 1.74 -9.49
CA LEU A 76 1.77 1.65 -8.24
C LEU A 76 2.74 2.84 -8.11
N SER A 77 2.62 3.55 -6.99
CA SER A 77 3.61 4.53 -6.55
C SER A 77 4.14 4.12 -5.18
N ILE A 78 5.45 3.94 -5.08
CA ILE A 78 6.15 3.69 -3.83
C ILE A 78 7.21 4.76 -3.64
N SER A 79 7.38 5.26 -2.42
CA SER A 79 8.32 6.35 -2.11
C SER A 79 8.93 6.16 -0.72
N ASP A 80 10.09 6.79 -0.51
CA ASP A 80 10.82 6.86 0.77
C ASP A 80 11.03 5.51 1.49
N GLN A 81 11.38 4.49 0.72
CA GLN A 81 11.67 3.12 1.15
C GLN A 81 13.02 2.98 1.90
N ALA A 82 13.30 3.87 2.85
CA ALA A 82 14.56 3.92 3.59
C ALA A 82 14.81 2.67 4.45
N PHE A 83 13.73 2.04 4.93
CA PHE A 83 13.79 0.84 5.76
C PHE A 83 13.36 -0.38 4.94
N ASN A 84 14.20 -1.41 4.89
CA ASN A 84 13.86 -2.70 4.29
C ASN A 84 13.48 -2.65 2.80
N ARG A 85 14.26 -1.90 1.99
CA ARG A 85 14.12 -1.92 0.53
C ARG A 85 14.09 -3.37 0.02
N PRO A 86 13.10 -3.76 -0.81
CA PRO A 86 13.03 -5.10 -1.33
C PRO A 86 14.29 -5.41 -2.14
N THR A 87 14.72 -6.68 -2.12
CA THR A 87 15.75 -7.12 -3.06
C THR A 87 15.22 -6.93 -4.48
N THR A 88 16.13 -6.74 -5.44
CA THR A 88 15.74 -6.62 -6.85
C THR A 88 14.89 -7.81 -7.30
N LEU A 89 15.21 -9.02 -6.82
CA LEU A 89 14.44 -10.22 -7.13
C LEU A 89 13.00 -10.12 -6.61
N ALA A 90 12.81 -9.80 -5.32
CA ALA A 90 11.49 -9.67 -4.72
C ALA A 90 10.65 -8.57 -5.39
N PHE A 91 11.30 -7.49 -5.83
CA PHE A 91 10.64 -6.44 -6.59
C PHE A 91 10.20 -6.90 -8.00
N LEU A 92 11.03 -7.66 -8.71
CA LEU A 92 10.68 -8.24 -10.01
C LEU A 92 9.58 -9.30 -9.91
N ASP A 93 9.60 -10.11 -8.87
CA ASP A 93 8.53 -11.08 -8.57
C ASP A 93 7.20 -10.35 -8.34
N PHE A 94 7.23 -9.23 -7.61
CA PHE A 94 6.05 -8.40 -7.39
C PHE A 94 5.50 -7.84 -8.70
N ILE A 95 6.34 -7.26 -9.57
CA ILE A 95 5.92 -6.76 -10.88
C ILE A 95 5.32 -7.90 -11.73
N SER A 96 5.96 -9.08 -11.71
CA SER A 96 5.50 -10.24 -12.46
C SER A 96 4.11 -10.73 -12.02
N ASN A 97 3.76 -10.53 -10.74
CA ASN A 97 2.45 -10.85 -10.18
C ASN A 97 1.38 -9.76 -10.43
N SER A 98 1.76 -8.62 -11.02
CA SER A 98 0.87 -7.51 -11.37
C SER A 98 0.81 -7.30 -12.88
N PRO A 99 0.28 -8.27 -13.67
CA PRO A 99 0.36 -8.24 -15.14
C PRO A 99 -0.39 -7.06 -15.78
N MET A 100 -1.26 -6.38 -15.03
CA MET A 100 -2.02 -5.22 -15.49
C MET A 100 -1.34 -3.88 -15.18
N LEU A 101 -0.15 -3.91 -14.57
CA LEU A 101 0.56 -2.71 -14.15
C LEU A 101 1.00 -1.90 -15.38
N GLN A 102 0.51 -0.67 -15.48
CA GLN A 102 0.80 0.27 -16.57
C GLN A 102 1.72 1.39 -16.10
N VAL A 103 1.54 1.82 -14.85
CA VAL A 103 2.31 2.92 -14.26
C VAL A 103 3.03 2.42 -13.02
N LEU A 104 4.33 2.66 -13.00
CA LEU A 104 5.20 2.42 -11.86
C LEU A 104 5.97 3.72 -11.57
N ALA A 105 5.76 4.27 -10.38
CA ALA A 105 6.51 5.40 -9.85
C ALA A 105 7.29 4.98 -8.60
N LEU A 106 8.56 5.37 -8.54
CA LEU A 106 9.54 4.99 -7.51
C LEU A 106 10.17 6.23 -6.86
#